data_AF-A0A381VAZ6-F1
#
_entry.id   AF-A0A381VAZ6-F1
#
_cell.length_a   1.000
_cell.length_b   1.000
_cell.length_c   1.000
_cell.angle_alpha   90.00
_cell.angle_beta   90.00
_cell.angle_gamma   90.00
#
_symmetry.space_group_name_H-M   'P 1'
#
loop_
_entity.id
_entity.type
_entity.pdbx_description
1 polymer ?
#
loop_
_entity_poly.entity_id
_entity_poly.type
_entity_poly.pdbx_seq_one_letter_code
_entity_poly.pdbx_strand_id
1 'polypeptide(L)' 'MGFSGTGKIWMNGSLIDWNDANIHIASHIIHYGSGVFEGARCYNTPLGPACLRLDAHMRRLIDSAKIYRMEYQLSQ' A
#
# COMPACT_ATOMS: atom_id res chain seq x y z
N MET A 1 -11.18 -15.68 -1.42
CA MET A 1 -10.42 -14.45 -1.77
C MET A 1 -9.01 -14.64 -1.20
N GLY A 2 -8.07 -15.07 -2.03
CA GLY A 2 -6.70 -15.29 -1.60
C GLY A 2 -5.78 -14.87 -2.74
N PHE A 3 -4.79 -14.05 -2.42
CA PHE A 3 -3.71 -13.76 -3.34
C PHE A 3 -2.94 -15.06 -3.62
N SER A 4 -2.46 -15.25 -4.85
CA SER A 4 -1.77 -16.48 -5.27
C SER A 4 -0.39 -16.69 -4.63
N GLY A 5 0.09 -15.73 -3.82
CA GLY A 5 1.44 -15.78 -3.25
C GLY A 5 2.54 -15.57 -4.28
N THR A 6 2.21 -15.03 -5.46
CA THR A 6 3.12 -14.86 -6.60
C THR A 6 3.09 -13.43 -7.12
N GLY A 7 4.19 -12.97 -7.70
CA GLY A 7 4.34 -11.64 -8.27
C GLY A 7 5.28 -10.73 -7.47
N LYS A 8 5.17 -9.42 -7.72
CA LYS A 8 6.00 -8.39 -7.08
C LYS A 8 5.17 -7.53 -6.13
N ILE A 9 5.77 -7.11 -5.02
CA ILE A 9 5.22 -6.16 -4.06
C ILE A 9 6.13 -4.93 -4.04
N TRP A 10 5.53 -3.74 -4.03
CA TRP A 10 6.28 -2.52 -3.79
C TRP A 10 6.45 -2.32 -2.27
N MET A 11 7.68 -2.28 -1.78
CA MET A 11 7.98 -2.12 -0.36
C MET A 11 9.22 -1.23 -0.20
N ASN A 12 9.07 -0.12 0.54
CA ASN A 12 10.16 0.80 0.90
C ASN A 12 11.02 1.29 -0.29
N GLY A 13 10.39 1.64 -1.41
CA GLY A 13 11.10 2.22 -2.56
C GLY A 13 11.46 1.26 -3.68
N SER A 14 11.26 -0.05 -3.52
CA SER A 14 11.62 -1.05 -4.52
C SER A 14 10.54 -2.12 -4.73
N LEU A 15 10.58 -2.77 -5.89
CA LEU A 15 9.79 -3.97 -6.17
C LEU A 15 10.55 -5.20 -5.69
N ILE A 16 9.98 -5.92 -4.73
CA ILE A 16 10.51 -7.17 -4.18
C ILE A 16 9.60 -8.34 -4.55
N ASP A 17 10.10 -9.56 -4.42
CA ASP A 17 9.26 -10.75 -4.61
C ASP A 17 8.23 -10.88 -3.49
N TRP A 18 7.06 -11.45 -3.82
CA TRP A 18 5.95 -11.61 -2.88
C TRP A 18 6.40 -12.23 -1.55
N ASN A 19 7.23 -13.28 -1.61
CA ASN A 19 7.69 -14.02 -0.44
C ASN A 19 8.72 -13.26 0.42
N ASP A 20 9.31 -12.18 -0.12
CA ASP A 20 10.29 -11.37 0.59
C ASP A 20 9.64 -10.19 1.33
N ALA A 21 8.36 -9.91 1.08
CA ALA A 21 7.59 -8.83 1.71
C ALA A 21 7.21 -9.15 3.16
N ASN A 22 8.21 -9.29 4.02
CA ASN A 22 8.09 -9.69 5.41
C ASN A 22 8.33 -8.51 6.36
N ILE A 23 7.69 -8.56 7.52
CA ILE A 23 7.99 -7.70 8.66
C ILE A 23 8.27 -8.57 9.89
N HIS A 24 9.07 -8.07 10.83
CA HIS A 24 9.35 -8.79 12.07
C HIS A 24 8.08 -8.89 12.93
N ILE A 25 7.89 -9.98 13.67
CA ILE A 25 6.69 -10.18 14.52
C ILE A 25 6.55 -9.10 15.61
N ALA A 26 7.65 -8.48 16.03
CA ALA A 26 7.68 -7.37 16.98
C ALA A 26 7.37 -5.99 16.36
N SER A 27 6.97 -5.93 15.08
CA SER A 27 6.62 -4.67 14.42
C SER A 27 5.45 -4.00 15.13
N HIS A 28 5.57 -2.69 15.42
CA HIS A 28 4.61 -1.94 16.24
C HIS A 28 3.16 -2.06 15.77
N ILE A 29 2.92 -2.06 14.45
CA ILE A 29 1.58 -2.20 13.86
C ILE A 29 0.89 -3.52 14.25
N ILE A 30 1.63 -4.61 14.44
CA ILE A 30 1.06 -5.91 14.80
C ILE A 30 0.48 -5.90 16.22
N HIS A 31 1.14 -5.21 17.15
CA HIS A 31 0.77 -5.21 18.56
C HIS A 31 -0.19 -4.08 18.93
N TYR A 32 -0.08 -2.94 18.24
CA TYR A 32 -0.78 -1.71 18.63
C TYR A 32 -1.70 -1.15 17.55
N GLY A 33 -1.82 -1.81 16.40
CA GLY A 33 -2.76 -1.46 15.33
C GLY A 33 -2.52 -0.09 14.67
N SER A 34 -1.43 0.60 15.02
CA SER A 34 -1.11 1.94 14.53
C SER A 34 -0.58 1.84 13.09
N GLY A 35 -1.47 1.92 12.12
CA GLY A 35 -1.18 1.91 10.69
C GLY A 35 -2.35 2.44 9.87
N VAL A 36 -2.06 2.85 8.64
CA VAL A 36 -3.08 3.31 7.68
C VAL A 36 -2.95 2.51 6.38
N PHE A 37 -4.05 2.27 5.70
CA PHE A 37 -4.07 1.53 4.43
C PHE A 37 -5.13 2.11 3.49
N GLU A 38 -5.06 1.71 2.22
CA GLU A 38 -6.05 2.04 1.21
C GLU A 38 -6.55 0.81 0.48
N GLY A 39 -7.76 0.94 -0.07
CA GLY A 39 -8.35 -0.04 -0.98
C GLY A 39 -8.63 0.63 -2.31
N ALA A 40 -7.76 0.42 -3.30
CA ALA A 40 -7.95 0.90 -4.67
C ALA A 40 -8.29 -0.26 -5.61
N ARG A 41 -8.97 0.03 -6.73
CA ARG A 41 -9.31 -0.96 -7.75
C ARG A 41 -8.80 -0.55 -9.11
N CYS A 42 -8.27 -1.54 -9.83
CA CYS A 42 -7.92 -1.43 -11.24
C CYS A 42 -8.93 -2.23 -12.07
N TYR A 43 -9.37 -1.65 -13.18
CA TYR A 43 -10.36 -2.25 -14.07
C TYR A 43 -9.79 -2.33 -15.48
N ASN A 44 -10.14 -3.38 -16.20
CA ASN A 44 -9.86 -3.43 -17.63
C ASN A 44 -10.79 -2.48 -18.37
N THR A 45 -10.24 -1.60 -19.21
CA THR A 45 -11.00 -0.65 -20.04
C THR A 45 -10.63 -0.81 -21.51
N PRO A 46 -11.39 -0.24 -22.46
CA PRO A 46 -11.02 -0.27 -23.88
C PRO A 46 -9.65 0.35 -24.19
N LEU A 47 -9.13 1.23 -23.32
CA LEU A 47 -7.82 1.87 -23.47
C LEU A 47 -6.71 1.17 -22.65
N GLY A 48 -7.03 0.02 -22.04
CA GLY A 48 -6.14 -0.73 -21.15
C GLY A 48 -6.55 -0.65 -19.67
N PRO A 49 -5.81 -1.34 -18.78
CA PRO A 49 -6.09 -1.32 -17.35
C PRO A 49 -5.93 0.07 -16.74
N ALA A 50 -6.93 0.51 -15.96
CA ALA A 50 -6.93 1.81 -15.31
C ALA A 50 -7.35 1.72 -13.84
N CYS A 51 -6.62 2.44 -12.98
CA CYS A 51 -6.98 2.61 -11.57
C CYS A 51 -8.07 3.67 -11.43
N LEU A 52 -9.18 3.32 -10.78
CA LEU A 52 -10.28 4.25 -10.56
C LEU A 52 -9.95 5.23 -9.43
N ARG A 53 -9.89 6.53 -9.74
CA ARG A 53 -9.67 7.64 -8.78
C ARG A 53 -8.43 7.47 -7.90
N LEU A 54 -7.34 6.98 -8.49
CA LEU A 54 -6.09 6.70 -7.77
C LEU A 54 -5.56 7.94 -7.02
N ASP A 55 -5.65 9.11 -7.62
CA ASP A 55 -5.28 10.40 -7.03
C ASP A 55 -6.03 10.68 -5.71
N ALA A 56 -7.33 10.41 -5.66
CA ALA A 56 -8.14 10.60 -4.46
C ALA A 56 -7.77 9.59 -3.35
N HIS A 57 -7.51 8.33 -3.71
CA HIS A 57 -7.03 7.31 -2.77
C HIS A 57 -5.66 7.69 -2.20
N MET A 58 -4.71 8.13 -3.04
CA MET A 58 -3.38 8.53 -2.58
C MET A 58 -3.42 9.75 -1.65
N ARG A 59 -4.26 10.75 -1.94
CA ARG A 59 -4.47 11.88 -1.05
C ARG A 59 -5.00 11.43 0.31
N ARG A 60 -6.03 10.57 0.33
CA ARG A 60 -6.63 10.07 1.58
C ARG A 60 -5.66 9.22 2.40
N LEU A 61 -4.81 8.42 1.77
CA LEU A 61 -3.75 7.66 2.45
C LEU A 61 -2.80 8.61 3.20
N ILE A 62 -2.32 9.64 2.50
CA ILE A 62 -1.42 10.66 3.05
C ILE A 62 -2.11 11.43 4.20
N ASP A 63 -3.36 11.85 4.01
CA ASP A 63 -4.11 12.57 5.04
C ASP A 63 -4.40 11.69 6.27
N SER A 64 -4.61 10.39 6.07
CA SER A 64 -4.75 9.42 7.18
C SER A 64 -3.45 9.29 7.97
N ALA A 65 -2.30 9.24 7.30
CA ALA A 65 -0.99 9.23 7.96
C ALA A 65 -0.77 10.51 8.80
N LYS A 66 -1.18 11.68 8.28
CA LYS A 66 -1.10 12.96 9.01
C LYS A 66 -1.94 12.95 10.30
N ILE A 67 -3.13 12.35 10.31
CA ILE A 67 -3.96 12.24 11.53
C ILE A 67 -3.20 11.50 12.64
N TYR A 68 -2.46 10.45 12.29
CA TYR A 68 -1.61 9.70 13.21
C TYR A 68 -0.23 10.33 13.44
N ARG A 69 0.07 11.49 12.83
CA ARG A 69 1.38 12.15 12.87
C ARG A 69 2.52 11.25 12.38
N MET A 70 2.21 10.36 11.44
CA MET A 70 3.22 9.52 10.79
C MET A 70 3.92 10.33 9.71
N GLU A 71 5.24 10.46 9.82
CA GLU A 71 6.06 10.98 8.73
C GLU A 71 6.27 9.88 7.69
N TYR A 72 6.17 10.25 6.42
CA TYR A 72 6.48 9.36 5.31
C TYR A 72 7.47 10.05 4.38
N GLN A 73 8.53 9.32 4.00
CA GLN A 73 9.52 9.77 3.02
C GLN A 73 9.23 9.10 1.68
N LEU A 74 8.12 9.46 1.06
CA LEU A 74 7.92 9.15 -0.36
C LEU A 74 8.31 10.40 -1.13
N SER A 75 9.40 10.32 -1.89
CA SER A 75 9.70 11.36 -2.88
C SER A 75 8.48 11.50 -3.79
N GLN A 76 7.87 12.68 -3.80
CA GLN A 76 6.96 13.05 -4.88
C GLN A 76 7.76 13.28 -6.15
#